data_AF-A0A7C6NTL1-F1
#
_entry.id   AF-A0A7C6NTL1-F1
#
_cell.length_a   1.000
_cell.length_b   1.000
_cell.length_c   1.000
_cell.angle_alpha   90.00
_cell.angle_beta   90.00
_cell.angle_gamma   90.00
#
_symmetry.space_group_name_H-M   'P 1'
#
loop_
_entity.id
_entity.type
_entity.pdbx_description
1 polymer ?
#
loop_
_entity_poly.entity_id
_entity_poly.type
_entity_poly.pdbx_seq_one_letter_code
_entity_poly.pdbx_strand_id
1 'polypeptide(L)'
;MCHFNVYKTFSTPHGCSGPGCGALSVRDKLAKFLSVPTVEFADGRYYLNYDRTDTSSKVGGFFGVAPVIVKSYSWIMMLGADGLKEVAEISVLNNNYLQKKVEANV
;
A
#
# COMPACT_ATOMS: atom_id res chain seq x y z
N MET A 1 13.16 -3.69 1.84
CA MET A 1 11.81 -4.27 1.91
C MET A 1 10.94 -3.28 2.66
N CYS A 2 9.74 -2.99 2.19
CA CYS A 2 8.81 -2.07 2.82
C CYS A 2 7.42 -2.72 2.85
N HIS A 3 6.71 -2.57 3.97
CA HIS A 3 5.33 -2.97 4.11
C HIS A 3 4.48 -1.71 4.23
N PHE A 4 3.43 -1.63 3.42
CA PHE A 4 2.49 -0.52 3.42
C PHE A 4 1.15 -0.98 4.00
N ASN A 5 0.69 -0.29 5.04
CA ASN A 5 -0.65 -0.44 5.57
C ASN A 5 -1.62 0.33 4.67
N VAL A 6 -2.26 -0.38 3.73
CA VAL A 6 -3.16 0.23 2.73
C VAL A 6 -4.32 0.98 3.39
N TYR A 7 -4.79 0.44 4.53
CA TYR A 7 -5.88 0.99 5.33
C TYR A 7 -5.53 2.13 6.28
N LYS A 8 -4.28 2.61 6.24
CA LYS A 8 -3.87 3.83 6.94
C LYS A 8 -3.54 4.89 5.91
N THR A 9 -2.48 4.66 5.15
CA THR A 9 -1.88 5.67 4.27
C THR A 9 -2.71 5.95 3.03
N PHE A 10 -3.49 4.97 2.54
CA PHE A 10 -4.15 5.05 1.23
C PHE A 10 -5.68 5.10 1.33
N SER A 11 -6.18 5.80 2.35
CA SER A 11 -7.57 6.24 2.50
C SER A 11 -8.65 5.15 2.60
N THR A 12 -8.30 3.87 2.72
CA THR A 12 -9.32 2.83 2.89
C THR A 12 -9.83 2.81 4.34
N PRO A 13 -11.12 2.55 4.58
CA PRO A 13 -11.72 2.69 5.92
C PRO A 13 -11.12 1.71 6.91
N HIS A 14 -11.01 2.13 8.18
CA HIS A 14 -10.51 1.29 9.27
C HIS A 14 -11.52 0.21 9.70
N GLY A 15 -12.82 0.42 9.44
CA GLY A 15 -13.88 -0.59 9.66
C GLY A 15 -13.90 -1.22 11.06
N CYS A 16 -13.61 -0.46 12.11
CA CYS A 16 -13.47 -0.98 13.47
C CYS A 16 -12.38 -2.07 13.61
N SER A 17 -11.24 -1.87 12.95
CA SER A 17 -10.04 -2.76 12.91
C SER A 17 -10.02 -3.79 11.78
N GLY A 18 -10.90 -3.69 10.78
CA GLY A 18 -10.79 -4.50 9.57
C GLY A 18 -11.87 -4.24 8.52
N PRO A 19 -11.69 -4.73 7.28
CA PRO A 19 -10.55 -5.51 6.80
C PRO A 19 -9.33 -4.64 6.42
N GLY A 20 -8.12 -5.13 6.72
CA GLY A 20 -6.86 -4.52 6.30
C GLY A 20 -6.25 -5.19 5.08
N CYS A 21 -5.35 -4.48 4.39
CA CYS A 21 -4.48 -5.05 3.36
C CYS A 21 -3.07 -4.48 3.54
N GLY A 22 -2.08 -5.36 3.46
CA GLY A 22 -0.68 -5.01 3.57
C GLY A 22 0.05 -5.23 2.25
N ALA A 23 0.50 -4.16 1.60
CA ALA A 23 1.26 -4.27 0.36
C ALA A 23 2.76 -4.38 0.68
N LEU A 24 3.39 -5.47 0.24
CA LEU A 24 4.82 -5.69 0.42
C LEU A 24 5.57 -5.30 -0.84
N SER A 25 6.59 -4.46 -0.69
CA SER A 25 7.50 -4.08 -1.77
C SER A 25 8.92 -4.46 -1.43
N VAL A 26 9.64 -4.99 -2.42
CA VAL A 26 11.04 -5.41 -2.29
C VAL A 26 11.88 -4.80 -3.40
N ARG A 27 13.20 -4.79 -3.22
CA ARG A 27 14.15 -4.48 -4.30
C ARG A 27 14.33 -5.71 -5.19
N ASP A 28 14.80 -5.53 -6.41
CA ASP A 28 14.91 -6.58 -7.43
C ASP A 28 15.65 -7.84 -6.94
N LYS A 29 16.75 -7.65 -6.19
CA LYS A 29 17.52 -8.76 -5.59
C LYS A 29 16.71 -9.68 -4.67
N LEU A 30 15.58 -9.19 -4.16
CA LEU A 30 14.66 -9.92 -3.29
C LEU A 30 13.36 -10.34 -4.00
N ALA A 31 13.11 -9.89 -5.23
CA ALA A 31 11.85 -10.13 -5.93
C ALA A 31 11.56 -11.62 -6.09
N LYS A 32 12.59 -12.44 -6.35
CA LYS A 32 12.46 -13.90 -6.50
C LYS A 32 11.88 -14.62 -5.27
N PHE A 33 12.01 -14.02 -4.08
CA PHE A 33 11.49 -14.58 -2.83
C PHE A 33 10.05 -14.15 -2.50
N LEU A 34 9.42 -13.29 -3.30
CA LEU A 34 8.04 -12.86 -3.08
C LEU A 34 7.08 -14.05 -3.09
N SER A 35 6.04 -13.95 -2.27
CA SER A 35 4.94 -14.91 -2.23
C SER A 35 4.20 -14.98 -3.57
N VAL A 36 3.73 -16.18 -3.91
CA VAL A 36 2.97 -16.44 -5.13
C VAL A 36 1.44 -16.34 -4.89
N PRO A 37 0.67 -15.93 -5.91
CA PRO A 37 1.13 -15.47 -7.22
C PRO A 37 1.51 -13.98 -7.23
N THR A 38 2.40 -13.60 -8.16
CA THR A 38 2.58 -12.19 -8.57
C THR A 38 1.69 -11.88 -9.79
N VAL A 39 1.27 -10.63 -9.93
CA VAL A 39 0.58 -10.15 -11.14
C VAL A 39 1.63 -9.68 -12.14
N GLU A 40 1.65 -10.27 -13.33
CA GLU A 40 2.59 -9.96 -14.40
C GLU A 40 1.82 -9.57 -15.68
N PHE A 41 2.50 -8.97 -16.65
CA PHE A 41 1.92 -8.55 -17.93
C PHE A 41 2.77 -9.04 -19.10
N ALA A 42 2.16 -9.82 -19.99
CA ALA A 42 2.79 -10.34 -21.21
C ALA A 42 1.74 -10.52 -22.31
N ASP A 43 2.13 -10.38 -23.57
CA ASP A 43 1.26 -10.58 -24.74
C ASP A 43 -0.05 -9.77 -24.68
N GLY A 44 0.02 -8.54 -24.16
CA GLY A 44 -1.15 -7.65 -24.07
C GLY A 44 -2.15 -8.00 -22.96
N ARG A 45 -1.83 -8.94 -22.06
CA ARG A 45 -2.73 -9.38 -20.98
C ARG A 45 -2.02 -9.53 -19.64
N TYR A 46 -2.78 -9.29 -18.57
CA TYR A 46 -2.35 -9.63 -17.22
C TYR A 46 -2.52 -11.13 -16.95
N TYR A 47 -1.60 -11.71 -16.21
CA TYR A 47 -1.69 -13.09 -15.73
C TYR A 47 -1.12 -13.24 -14.32
N LEU A 48 -1.48 -14.33 -13.66
CA LEU A 48 -0.97 -14.68 -12.34
C LEU A 48 0.21 -15.64 -12.50
N ASN A 49 1.39 -15.19 -12.08
CA ASN A 49 2.59 -16.00 -12.11
C ASN A 49 2.77 -16.79 -10.80
N TYR A 50 2.65 -18.11 -10.90
CA TYR A 50 2.90 -19.05 -9.80
C TYR A 50 4.28 -19.71 -9.89
N ASP A 51 4.97 -19.58 -11.02
CA ASP A 51 6.24 -20.25 -11.31
C ASP A 51 7.41 -19.42 -10.78
N ARG A 52 7.66 -19.57 -9.47
CA ARG A 52 8.76 -18.91 -8.75
C ARG A 52 9.43 -19.92 -7.82
N THR A 53 10.58 -20.45 -8.21
CA THR A 53 11.29 -21.51 -7.47
C THR A 53 11.74 -21.08 -6.08
N ASP A 54 12.15 -19.82 -5.94
CA ASP A 54 12.73 -19.29 -4.70
C ASP A 54 11.66 -18.65 -3.78
N THR A 55 10.37 -18.82 -4.07
CA THR A 55 9.29 -18.17 -3.32
C THR A 55 9.21 -18.62 -1.86
N SER A 56 8.86 -17.70 -0.96
CA SER A 56 8.52 -18.02 0.44
C SER A 56 7.19 -18.74 0.62
N SER A 57 6.57 -19.23 -0.47
CA SER A 57 5.24 -19.83 -0.50
C SER A 57 4.08 -18.83 -0.31
N LYS A 58 2.84 -19.33 -0.28
CA LYS A 58 1.63 -18.49 -0.17
C LYS A 58 1.35 -18.12 1.29
N VAL A 59 1.18 -16.82 1.55
CA VAL A 59 1.01 -16.26 2.91
C VAL A 59 -0.45 -15.96 3.30
N GLY A 60 -1.42 -16.24 2.42
CA GLY A 60 -2.83 -15.96 2.67
C GLY A 60 -3.78 -16.50 1.60
N GLY A 61 -5.08 -16.29 1.78
CA GLY A 61 -6.10 -16.66 0.80
C GLY A 61 -6.10 -15.73 -0.42
N PHE A 62 -6.46 -16.28 -1.59
CA PHE A 62 -6.60 -15.52 -2.84
C PHE A 62 -5.40 -14.61 -3.14
N PHE A 63 -5.62 -13.30 -3.34
CA PHE A 63 -4.64 -12.28 -3.74
C PHE A 63 -4.65 -11.07 -2.78
N GLY A 64 -5.15 -11.24 -1.56
CA GLY A 64 -5.43 -10.15 -0.62
C GLY A 64 -6.90 -9.68 -0.66
N VAL A 65 -7.16 -8.51 -0.07
CA VAL A 65 -8.53 -7.98 0.09
C VAL A 65 -8.87 -7.04 -1.07
N ALA A 66 -9.45 -7.59 -2.14
CA ALA A 66 -9.69 -6.86 -3.40
C ALA A 66 -10.43 -5.52 -3.23
N PRO A 67 -11.52 -5.38 -2.42
CA PRO A 67 -12.19 -4.09 -2.25
C PRO A 67 -11.30 -3.01 -1.62
N VAL A 68 -10.36 -3.40 -0.76
CA VAL A 68 -9.40 -2.48 -0.13
C VAL A 68 -8.39 -2.01 -1.18
N ILE A 69 -7.86 -2.93 -1.99
CA ILE A 69 -6.91 -2.63 -3.06
C ILE A 69 -7.53 -1.67 -4.09
N VAL A 70 -8.77 -1.94 -4.54
CA VAL A 70 -9.46 -1.09 -5.52
C VAL A 70 -9.69 0.33 -4.99
N LYS A 71 -10.14 0.49 -3.73
CA LYS A 71 -10.32 1.81 -3.12
C LYS A 71 -9.01 2.59 -3.04
N SER A 72 -7.93 1.93 -2.62
CA SER A 72 -6.60 2.53 -2.58
C SER A 72 -6.14 2.96 -3.97
N TYR A 73 -6.33 2.12 -4.98
CA TYR A 73 -6.01 2.45 -6.36
C TYR A 73 -6.80 3.67 -6.85
N SER A 74 -8.12 3.67 -6.67
CA SER A 74 -8.97 4.81 -7.05
C SER A 74 -8.53 6.11 -6.38
N TRP A 75 -8.17 6.07 -5.10
CA TRP A 75 -7.69 7.26 -4.38
C TRP A 75 -6.34 7.77 -4.89
N ILE A 76 -5.38 6.87 -5.13
CA ILE A 76 -4.07 7.19 -5.73
C ILE A 76 -4.27 7.83 -7.11
N MET A 77 -5.11 7.22 -7.96
CA MET A 77 -5.35 7.70 -9.32
C MET A 77 -6.10 9.03 -9.36
N MET A 78 -7.00 9.26 -8.41
CA MET A 78 -7.74 10.52 -8.29
C MET A 78 -6.83 11.70 -7.92
N LEU A 79 -5.85 11.47 -7.03
CA LEU A 79 -4.93 12.53 -6.59
C LEU A 79 -3.76 12.76 -7.55
N GLY A 80 -3.28 11.68 -8.20
CA GLY A 80 -2.04 11.73 -8.96
C GLY A 80 -0.81 12.00 -8.09
N ALA A 81 0.36 12.12 -8.73
CA ALA A 81 1.63 12.29 -8.02
C ALA A 81 1.68 13.58 -7.19
N ASP A 82 1.19 14.69 -7.76
CA ASP A 82 1.20 15.99 -7.10
C ASP A 82 0.25 16.02 -5.89
N GLY A 83 -0.97 15.49 -6.02
CA GLY A 83 -1.90 15.41 -4.91
C GLY A 83 -1.40 14.49 -3.78
N LEU A 84 -0.71 13.39 -4.11
CA LEU A 84 -0.09 12.53 -3.09
C LEU A 84 1.04 13.25 -2.34
N LYS A 85 1.83 14.06 -3.04
CA LYS A 85 2.87 14.88 -2.42
C LYS A 85 2.24 15.93 -1.49
N GLU A 86 1.21 16.62 -1.95
CA GLU A 86 0.49 17.62 -1.15
C GLU A 86 -0.12 16.99 0.11
N VAL A 87 -0.75 15.82 0.02
CA VAL A 87 -1.27 15.09 1.19
C VAL A 87 -0.18 14.82 2.22
N ALA A 88 1.01 14.42 1.79
CA ALA A 88 2.14 14.17 2.69
C ALA A 88 2.64 15.46 3.35
N GLU A 89 2.79 16.55 2.58
CA GLU A 89 3.24 17.85 3.08
C GLU A 89 2.24 18.44 4.09
N ILE A 90 0.95 18.40 3.78
CA ILE A 90 -0.12 18.87 4.68
C ILE A 90 -0.16 18.03 5.96
N SER A 91 0.05 16.70 5.87
CA SER A 91 0.09 15.84 7.06
C SER A 91 1.20 16.27 8.03
N VAL A 92 2.40 16.55 7.51
CA VAL A 92 3.53 17.03 8.33
C VAL A 92 3.27 18.43 8.87
N LEU A 93 2.74 19.34 8.03
CA LEU A 93 2.41 20.70 8.44
C LEU A 93 1.39 20.72 9.58
N ASN A 94 0.31 19.95 9.47
CA ASN A 94 -0.73 19.86 10.49
C ASN A 94 -0.17 19.34 11.83
N ASN A 95 0.71 18.34 11.78
CA ASN A 95 1.37 17.82 12.98
C ASN A 95 2.22 18.89 13.67
N ASN A 96 3.10 19.56 12.90
CA ASN A 96 3.99 20.59 13.45
C ASN A 96 3.23 21.80 13.98
N TYR A 97 2.16 22.20 13.28
CA TYR A 97 1.28 23.28 13.70
C TYR A 97 0.62 22.97 15.05
N LEU A 98 0.04 21.77 15.18
CA LEU A 98 -0.60 21.34 16.43
C LEU A 98 0.42 21.25 17.56
N GLN A 99 1.60 20.68 17.31
CA GLN A 99 2.67 20.60 18.29
C GLN A 99 3.04 21.98 18.82
N LYS A 100 3.27 22.96 17.95
CA LYS A 100 3.62 24.33 18.36
C LYS A 100 2.51 25.01 19.15
N LYS A 101 1.25 24.75 18.79
CA LYS A 101 0.11 25.24 19.57
C LYS A 101 0.05 24.64 20.97
N VAL A 102 0.33 23.34 21.11
CA VAL A 102 0.33 22.70 22.42
C VAL A 102 1.49 23.22 23.28
N GLU A 103 2.70 23.32 22.71
CA GLU A 103 3.89 23.85 23.41
C GLU A 103 3.72 25.29 23.90
N ALA A 104 3.00 26.14 23.16
CA ALA A 104 2.76 27.54 23.56
C ALA A 104 1.65 27.71 24.63
N ASN A 105 0.86 26.68 24.88
CA ASN A 105 -0.22 26.67 25.89
C ASN A 105 0.16 25.91 27.18
N VAL A 106 1.44 25.50 27.29
CA VAL A 106 2.07 24.91 28.48
C VAL A 106 3.09 25.91 29.01
#